data_AF-A0A3D0QKR7-F1
#
_entry.id   AF-A0A3D0QKR7-F1
#
_cell.length_a   1.000
_cell.length_b   1.000
_cell.length_c   1.000
_cell.angle_alpha   90.00
_cell.angle_beta   90.00
_cell.angle_gamma   90.00
#
_symmetry.space_group_name_H-M   'P 1'
#
loop_
_entity.id
_entity.type
_entity.pdbx_description
1 polymer ?
#
loop_
_entity_poly.entity_id
_entity_poly.type
_entity_poly.pdbx_seq_one_letter_code
_entity_poly.pdbx_strand_id
1 'polypeptide(L)' 'TLMFGTPGQIRDEVKQRCEILGKDGGFIFNTVHNIQGNVPVENVVAMFEALREIRKT' A
#
# COMPACT_ATOMS: atom_id res chain seq x y z
N THR A 1 3.84 9.09 0.09
CA THR A 1 2.84 8.95 -0.98
C THR A 1 1.42 8.94 -0.45
N LEU A 2 1.10 8.19 0.62
CA LEU A 2 -0.28 8.04 1.11
C LEU A 2 -1.07 9.35 1.32
N MET A 3 -0.45 10.41 1.87
CA MET A 3 -1.12 11.70 2.10
C MET A 3 -1.30 12.56 0.84
N PHE A 4 -0.36 12.50 -0.12
CA PHE A 4 -0.26 13.50 -1.21
C PHE A 4 -0.32 12.91 -2.62
N GLY A 5 -0.24 11.58 -2.75
CA GLY A 5 -0.25 10.89 -4.03
C GLY A 5 -1.66 10.61 -4.53
N THR A 6 -1.75 10.21 -5.80
CA THR A 6 -2.99 9.71 -6.39
C THR A 6 -3.20 8.23 -6.04
N PRO A 7 -4.44 7.72 -6.10
CA PRO A 7 -4.72 6.30 -5.91
C PRO A 7 -3.86 5.37 -6.78
N GLY A 8 -3.54 5.78 -8.02
CA GLY A 8 -2.64 5.02 -8.90
C GLY A 8 -1.22 4.93 -8.34
N GLN A 9 -0.65 6.06 -7.88
CA GLN A 9 0.66 6.08 -7.24
C GLN A 9 0.70 5.24 -5.95
N ILE A 10 -0.41 5.18 -5.20
CA ILE A 10 -0.50 4.29 -4.03
C ILE A 10 -0.44 2.83 -4.45
N ARG A 11 -1.19 2.43 -5.48
CA ARG A 11 -1.18 1.04 -5.98
C ARG A 11 0.22 0.63 -6.44
N ASP A 12 0.88 1.49 -7.20
CA ASP A 12 2.22 1.22 -7.73
C ASP A 12 3.25 1.08 -6.61
N GLU A 13 3.21 1.97 -5.60
CA GLU A 13 4.12 1.86 -4.46
C GLU A 13 3.86 0.60 -3.62
N VAL A 14 2.59 0.27 -3.33
CA VAL A 14 2.25 -0.95 -2.58
C VAL A 14 2.79 -2.19 -3.30
N LYS A 15 2.54 -2.29 -4.62
CA LYS A 15 3.05 -3.39 -5.46
C LYS A 15 4.57 -3.47 -5.40
N GLN A 16 5.25 -2.34 -5.61
CA GLN A 16 6.71 -2.28 -5.57
C GLN A 16 7.29 -2.71 -4.21
N ARG A 17 6.69 -2.26 -3.09
CA ARG A 17 7.17 -2.62 -1.74
C ARG A 17 6.97 -4.10 -1.46
N CYS A 18 5.83 -4.67 -1.83
CA CYS A 18 5.57 -6.10 -1.70
C CYS A 18 6.50 -6.95 -2.58
N GLU A 19 6.81 -6.52 -3.80
CA GLU A 19 7.75 -7.22 -4.69
C GLU A 19 9.17 -7.25 -4.12
N ILE A 20 9.65 -6.11 -3.59
CA ILE A 20 11.00 -5.98 -3.05
C ILE A 20 11.13 -6.68 -1.69
N LEU A 21 10.19 -6.46 -0.78
CA LEU A 21 10.30 -6.87 0.62
C LEU A 21 9.63 -8.21 0.91
N GLY A 22 8.63 -8.59 0.12
CA GLY A 22 7.84 -9.82 0.30
C GLY A 22 8.43 -11.04 -0.37
N LYS A 23 9.57 -10.91 -1.06
CA LYS A 23 10.26 -12.04 -1.66
C LYS A 23 10.57 -13.08 -0.59
N ASP A 24 10.26 -14.35 -0.89
CA ASP A 24 10.49 -15.50 -0.01
C ASP A 24 9.67 -15.50 1.32
N GLY A 25 8.67 -14.61 1.43
CA GLY A 25 7.77 -14.55 2.58
C GLY A 25 8.33 -13.80 3.78
N GLY A 26 7.69 -13.95 4.95
CA GLY A 26 8.13 -13.29 6.21
C GLY A 26 7.86 -11.79 6.31
N PHE A 27 7.39 -11.14 5.24
CA PHE A 27 7.03 -9.72 5.24
C PHE A 27 5.58 -9.48 5.67
N ILE A 28 5.41 -8.58 6.64
CA ILE A 28 4.09 -8.08 7.06
C ILE A 28 3.98 -6.63 6.60
N PHE A 29 3.06 -6.36 5.68
CA PHE A 29 2.83 -5.01 5.19
C PHE A 29 2.15 -4.13 6.27
N ASN A 30 2.73 -2.96 6.53
CA ASN A 30 2.14 -1.94 7.39
C ASN A 30 2.69 -0.55 7.03
N THR A 31 2.05 0.51 7.52
CA THR A 31 2.61 1.86 7.46
C THR A 31 3.71 2.03 8.51
N VAL A 32 4.78 2.76 8.17
CA VAL A 32 5.90 3.05 9.09
C VAL A 32 5.47 3.97 10.23
N HIS A 33 4.52 4.86 9.95
CA HIS A 33 3.88 5.75 10.94
C HIS A 33 2.37 5.62 10.85
N ASN A 34 1.68 6.18 11.85
CA ASN A 34 0.22 6.20 11.88
C ASN A 34 -0.37 6.93 10.66
N ILE A 35 -1.51 6.43 10.18
CA ILE A 35 -2.34 7.16 9.22
C ILE A 35 -2.92 8.38 9.95
N GLN A 36 -2.65 9.56 9.43
CA GLN A 36 -3.11 10.83 10.01
C GLN A 36 -4.53 11.16 9.53
N GLY A 37 -5.28 11.97 10.30
CA GLY A 37 -6.69 12.26 10.03
C GLY A 37 -6.99 12.95 8.69
N ASN A 38 -5.99 13.61 8.08
CA ASN A 38 -6.16 14.31 6.80
C ASN A 38 -5.77 13.46 5.58
N VAL A 39 -5.46 12.18 5.76
CA VAL A 39 -5.20 11.28 4.62
C VAL A 39 -6.51 11.05 3.86
N PRO A 40 -6.56 11.29 2.53
CA PRO A 40 -7.74 11.01 1.74
C PRO A 40 -8.17 9.54 1.86
N VAL A 41 -9.47 9.30 2.04
CA VAL A 41 -10.02 7.95 2.26
C VAL A 41 -9.75 7.05 1.06
N GLU A 42 -9.88 7.58 -0.15
CA GLU A 42 -9.60 6.90 -1.41
C GLU A 42 -8.16 6.36 -1.51
N ASN A 43 -7.19 7.03 -0.87
CA ASN A 43 -5.81 6.57 -0.85
C ASN A 43 -5.64 5.39 0.10
N VAL A 44 -6.33 5.38 1.24
CA VAL A 44 -6.36 4.23 2.15
C VAL A 44 -7.06 3.03 1.49
N VAL A 45 -8.17 3.28 0.80
CA VAL A 45 -8.88 2.24 0.02
C VAL A 45 -7.98 1.66 -1.06
N ALA A 46 -7.30 2.52 -1.85
CA ALA A 46 -6.38 2.09 -2.89
C ALA A 46 -5.22 1.23 -2.35
N MET A 47 -4.70 1.56 -1.16
CA MET A 47 -3.68 0.76 -0.48
C MET A 47 -4.19 -0.66 -0.17
N PHE A 48 -5.38 -0.79 0.42
CA PHE A 48 -5.96 -2.10 0.73
C PHE A 48 -6.37 -2.90 -0.52
N GLU A 49 -6.85 -2.23 -1.56
CA GLU A 49 -7.19 -2.87 -2.83
C GLU A 49 -5.94 -3.43 -3.52
N ALA A 50 -4.83 -2.68 -3.54
CA ALA A 50 -3.56 -3.18 -4.06
C ALA A 50 -3.08 -4.44 -3.31
N LEU A 51 -3.19 -4.46 -1.98
CA LEU A 51 -2.86 -5.65 -1.17
C LEU A 51 -3.76 -6.86 -1.49
N ARG A 52 -5.06 -6.62 -1.76
CA ARG A 52 -6.00 -7.67 -2.17
C ARG A 52 -5.69 -8.24 -3.55
N GLU A 53 -5.23 -7.41 -4.49
CA GLU A 53 -4.78 -7.86 -5.81
C GLU A 53 -3.56 -8.77 -5.70
N ILE A 54 -2.56 -8.37 -4.91
CA ILE A 54 -1.31 -9.13 -4.72
C ILE A 54 -1.60 -10.50 -4.10
N ARG A 55 -2.46 -10.58 -3.08
CA ARG A 55 -2.79 -11.86 -2.40
C ARG A 55 -3.49 -12.88 -3.32
N LYS A 56 -4.15 -12.43 -4.39
CA LYS A 56 -4.84 -13.33 -5.34
C LYS A 56 -3.90 -13.97 -6.37
N THR A 57 -2.63 -13.56 -6.39
CA THR A 57 -1.60 -14.05 -7.31
C THR A 57 -0.73 -15.06 -6.58
#